data_AF-A0A0M1HGK6-F1
#
_entry.id   AF-A0A0M1HGK6-F1
#
_cell.length_a   1.000
_cell.length_b   1.000
_cell.length_c   1.000
_cell.angle_alpha   90.00
_cell.angle_beta   90.00
_cell.angle_gamma   90.00
#
_symmetry.space_group_name_H-M   'P 1'
#
loop_
_entity.id
_entity.type
_entity.pdbx_description
1 polymer ?
#
loop_
_entity_poly.entity_id
_entity_poly.type
_entity_poly.pdbx_seq_one_letter_code
_entity_poly.pdbx_strand_id
1 'polypeptide(L)' 'MSNLFINHKNCPECGGRIKGYYYYCGQCGSQNVVNWKHTGIFLLIAGKIFLVAMLFLLKNFVQIH' A
#
# COMPACT_ATOMS: atom_id res chain seq x y z
N MET A 1 -11.25 -6.06 5.68
CA MET A 1 -10.38 -5.90 4.50
C MET A 1 -9.21 -5.02 4.91
N SER A 2 -8.00 -5.45 4.56
CA SER A 2 -6.73 -5.02 5.13
C SER A 2 -6.31 -3.61 4.69
N ASN A 3 -5.88 -2.79 5.65
CA ASN A 3 -5.36 -1.41 5.53
C ASN A 3 -4.05 -1.28 4.69
N LEU A 4 -3.75 -2.22 3.78
CA LEU A 4 -2.54 -2.18 2.95
C LEU A 4 -2.67 -1.29 1.72
N PHE A 5 -3.90 -0.91 1.35
CA PHE A 5 -4.16 -0.13 0.13
C PHE A 5 -4.26 1.37 0.46
N ILE A 6 -3.52 2.18 -0.28
CA ILE A 6 -3.56 3.65 -0.15
C ILE A 6 -4.63 4.17 -1.12
N ASN A 7 -5.70 4.73 -0.58
CA ASN A 7 -6.77 5.33 -1.38
C ASN A 7 -6.38 6.71 -1.93
N HIS A 8 -6.96 7.08 -3.07
CA HIS A 8 -6.95 8.45 -3.55
C HIS A 8 -7.65 9.39 -2.54
N LYS A 9 -7.14 10.61 -2.36
CA LYS A 9 -7.82 11.62 -1.54
C LYS A 9 -9.11 12.10 -2.20
N ASN A 10 -9.09 12.24 -3.51
CA ASN A 10 -10.21 12.66 -4.35
C ASN A 10 -10.44 11.59 -5.43
N CYS A 11 -11.70 11.33 -5.76
CA CYS A 11 -12.07 10.35 -6.78
C CYS A 11 -11.50 10.77 -8.13
N PRO A 12 -10.79 9.87 -8.84
CA PRO A 12 -10.21 10.20 -10.14
C PRO A 12 -11.28 10.43 -11.22
N GLU A 13 -12.50 9.90 -11.04
CA GLU A 13 -13.57 10.04 -12.03
C GLU A 13 -14.39 11.32 -11.86
N CYS A 14 -14.84 11.60 -10.64
CA CYS A 14 -15.75 12.72 -10.38
C CYS A 14 -15.16 13.84 -9.52
N GLY A 15 -13.89 13.74 -9.10
CA GLY A 15 -13.22 14.73 -8.23
C GLY A 15 -13.74 14.77 -6.79
N GLY A 16 -14.81 14.05 -6.48
CA GLY A 16 -15.44 13.99 -5.16
C GLY A 16 -14.49 13.45 -4.09
N ARG A 17 -14.54 14.00 -2.88
CA ARG A 17 -13.65 13.60 -1.78
C ARG A 17 -13.94 12.14 -1.37
N ILE A 18 -12.94 11.29 -1.39
CA ILE A 18 -13.06 9.92 -0.89
C ILE A 18 -12.70 9.94 0.60
N LYS A 19 -13.64 9.51 1.43
CA LYS A 19 -13.37 9.25 2.85
C LYS A 19 -12.45 8.03 2.94
N GLY A 20 -11.31 8.14 3.61
CA GLY A 20 -10.18 7.20 3.50
C GLY A 20 -10.49 5.73 3.80
N TYR A 21 -11.59 5.43 4.49
CA TYR A 21 -12.02 4.07 4.85
C TYR A 21 -13.06 3.46 3.88
N TYR A 22 -13.53 4.19 2.87
CA TYR A 22 -14.49 3.66 1.89
C TYR A 22 -13.77 3.03 0.70
N TYR A 23 -14.29 1.89 0.26
CA TYR A 23 -13.84 1.16 -0.93
C TYR A 23 -14.51 1.64 -2.23
N TYR A 24 -15.26 2.74 -2.17
CA TYR A 24 -15.95 3.36 -3.30
C TYR A 24 -16.14 4.86 -3.08
N CYS A 25 -16.36 5.61 -4.15
CA CYS A 25 -16.71 7.02 -4.08
C CYS A 25 -18.20 7.17 -3.79
N GLY A 26 -18.57 7.79 -2.67
CA GLY A 26 -19.99 8.02 -2.33
C GLY A 26 -20.73 9.00 -3.25
N GLN A 27 -20.02 9.72 -4.12
CA GLN A 27 -20.62 10.73 -4.99
C GLN A 27 -20.97 10.19 -6.38
N CYS A 28 -20.07 9.43 -7.01
CA CYS A 28 -20.29 8.85 -8.34
C CYS A 28 -20.36 7.31 -8.35
N GLY A 29 -20.22 6.65 -7.20
CA GLY A 29 -20.29 5.20 -7.08
C GLY A 29 -19.06 4.44 -7.59
N SER A 30 -18.06 5.12 -8.15
CA SER A 30 -16.85 4.47 -8.68
C SER A 30 -16.11 3.70 -7.59
N GLN A 31 -15.73 2.46 -7.92
CA GLN A 31 -14.91 1.59 -7.06
C GLN A 31 -13.41 1.84 -7.27
N ASN A 32 -13.04 2.67 -8.24
CA ASN A 32 -11.65 3.02 -8.53
C ASN A 32 -11.14 4.09 -7.56
N VAL A 33 -11.06 3.71 -6.28
CA VAL A 33 -10.62 4.57 -5.18
C VAL A 33 -9.21 4.26 -4.71
N VAL A 34 -8.67 3.10 -5.06
CA VAL A 34 -7.31 2.69 -4.67
C VAL A 34 -6.29 3.35 -5.59
N ASN A 35 -5.34 4.06 -5.00
CA ASN A 35 -4.19 4.56 -5.71
C ASN A 35 -3.14 3.45 -5.83
N TRP A 36 -3.26 2.65 -6.89
CA TRP A 36 -2.36 1.52 -7.18
C TRP A 36 -0.91 1.95 -7.35
N LYS A 37 -0.66 3.16 -7.86
CA LYS A 37 0.71 3.69 -8.02
C LYS A 37 1.37 3.91 -6.66
N HIS A 38 0.69 4.59 -5.73
CA HIS A 38 1.21 4.79 -4.38
C HIS A 38 1.30 3.49 -3.59
N THR A 39 0.26 2.66 -3.68
CA THR A 39 0.24 1.36 -3.00
C THR A 39 1.40 0.48 -3.47
N GLY A 40 1.65 0.42 -4.79
CA GLY A 40 2.76 -0.34 -5.34
C GLY A 40 4.12 0.16 -4.86
N ILE A 41 4.33 1.48 -4.83
CA ILE A 41 5.57 2.08 -4.30
C ILE A 41 5.75 1.73 -2.83
N PHE A 42 4.70 1.85 -2.02
CA PHE A 42 4.73 1.50 -0.59
C PHE A 42 5.10 0.03 -0.38
N LEU A 43 4.47 -0.88 -1.11
CA LEU A 43 4.75 -2.32 -1.03
C LEU A 43 6.18 -2.66 -1.46
N LEU A 44 6.70 -2.02 -2.51
CA LEU A 44 8.08 -2.22 -2.96
C LEU A 44 9.10 -1.75 -1.91
N ILE A 45 8.86 -0.60 -1.29
CA ILE A 45 9.73 -0.09 -0.22
C ILE A 45 9.70 -1.03 0.99
N ALA A 46 8.49 -1.41 1.45
CA ALA A 46 8.32 -2.34 2.56
C ALA A 46 8.98 -3.70 2.28
N GLY A 47 8.79 -4.24 1.07
CA GLY A 47 9.40 -5.50 0.64
C GLY A 47 10.93 -5.44 0.59
N LYS A 48 11.52 -4.34 0.11
CA LYS A 48 12.98 -4.15 0.13
C LYS A 48 13.53 -4.11 1.55
N ILE A 49 12.90 -3.36 2.46
CA ILE A 49 13.34 -3.28 3.86
C ILE A 49 13.26 -4.67 4.50
N PHE A 50 12.16 -5.38 4.29
CA PHE A 50 11.98 -6.74 4.80
C PHE A 50 13.07 -7.70 4.27
N LEU A 51 13.37 -7.65 2.98
CA LEU A 51 14.42 -8.49 2.37
C LEU A 51 15.80 -8.21 2.97
N VAL A 52 16.15 -6.93 3.14
CA VAL A 52 17.44 -6.53 3.74
C VAL A 52 17.54 -7.00 5.19
N ALA A 53 16.47 -6.84 5.98
CA ALA A 53 16.42 -7.32 7.36
C ALA A 53 16.56 -8.85 7.42
N MET A 54 15.86 -9.57 6.55
CA MET A 54 15.93 -11.03 6.47
C MET A 54 17.35 -11.51 6.13
N LEU A 55 17.99 -10.89 5.14
CA LEU A 55 19.38 -11.21 4.76
C LEU A 55 20.37 -10.91 5.88
N PHE A 56 20.16 -9.82 6.62
CA PHE A 56 20.99 -9.49 7.77
C PHE A 56 20.87 -10.55 8.86
N LEU A 57 19.64 -10.96 9.21
CA LEU A 57 19.41 -12.02 10.20
C LEU A 57 20.05 -13.34 9.74
N LEU A 58 19.84 -13.76 8.48
CA LEU A 58 20.42 -14.98 7.92
C LEU A 58 21.95 -14.99 7.98
N LYS A 59 22.60 -13.87 7.65
CA LYS A 59 24.07 -13.76 7.74
C LYS A 59 24.57 -13.91 9.17
N ASN A 60 23.89 -13.31 10.15
CA ASN A 60 24.25 -13.46 11.56
C ASN A 60 24.05 -14.91 12.03
N PHE A 61 22.97 -15.58 11.63
CA PHE A 61 22.76 -17.00 11.96
C PHE A 61 23.85 -17.90 11.37
N VAL A 62 24.27 -17.65 10.12
CA VAL A 62 25.34 -18.44 9.47
C VAL A 62 26.72 -18.17 10.09
N GLN A 63 27.00 -16.98 10.62
CA GLN A 63 28.27 -16.69 11.30
C GLN A 63 28.35 -17.25 12.73
N ILE A 64 27.22 -17.48 13.38
CA ILE A 64 27.16 -17.96 14.77
C ILE A 64 27.23 -19.50 14.83
N HIS A 65 27.08 -20.18 13.69
CA HIS A 65 27.02 -21.64 13.58
C HIS A 65 28.22 -22.24 12.84
#